data_AF-A0A7W0GTJ7-F1
#
_entry.id   AF-A0A7W0GTJ7-F1
#
_cell.length_a   1.000
_cell.length_b   1.000
_cell.length_c   1.000
_cell.angle_alpha   90.00
_cell.angle_beta   90.00
_cell.angle_gamma   90.00
#
_symmetry.space_group_name_H-M   'P 1'
#
loop_
_entity.id
_entity.type
_entity.pdbx_description
1 polymer ?
#
loop_
_entity_poly.entity_id
_entity_poly.type
_entity_poly.pdbx_seq_one_letter_code
_entity_poly.pdbx_strand_id
1 'polypeptide(L)'
;MLWIIFALGAALAWGLYGPALHRGQIALGNPMRALLCVGVAYFLIGVLVPVASLSYQGGLQQGFTMKGAMGATLGGALGAIGAVCIIFAFKSGGLPTYVMPLVFAGAPLVNVIFSMWLHPPKTTPNPLLYLGFVLAAAGAGVVLYFKPQS
;
A
#
# COMPACT_ATOMS: atom_id res chain seq x y z
N MET A 1 -8.25 -18.50 -10.23
CA MET A 1 -8.85 -17.54 -9.28
C MET A 1 -8.03 -17.32 -8.00
N LEU A 2 -6.89 -18.01 -7.82
CA LEU A 2 -6.05 -17.87 -6.63
C LEU A 2 -5.55 -16.44 -6.35
N TRP A 3 -5.31 -15.63 -7.40
CA TRP A 3 -4.90 -14.23 -7.26
C TRP A 3 -5.92 -13.37 -6.49
N ILE A 4 -7.22 -13.71 -6.54
CA ILE A 4 -8.27 -12.98 -5.81
C ILE A 4 -8.08 -13.18 -4.30
N ILE A 5 -7.72 -14.39 -3.86
CA ILE A 5 -7.46 -14.67 -2.44
C ILE A 5 -6.28 -13.84 -1.94
N PHE A 6 -5.20 -13.74 -2.73
CA PHE A 6 -4.06 -12.89 -2.38
C PHE A 6 -4.40 -11.40 -2.39
N ALA A 7 -5.26 -10.94 -3.30
CA ALA A 7 -5.75 -9.56 -3.31
C ALA A 7 -6.61 -9.24 -2.09
N LEU A 8 -7.52 -10.14 -1.68
CA LEU A 8 -8.32 -10.00 -0.46
C LEU A 8 -7.44 -10.06 0.79
N GLY A 9 -6.43 -10.95 0.81
CA GLY A 9 -5.45 -11.00 1.88
C GLY A 9 -4.64 -9.71 2.00
N ALA A 10 -4.26 -9.10 0.88
CA ALA A 10 -3.62 -7.79 0.86
C ALA A 10 -4.55 -6.71 1.41
N ALA A 11 -5.82 -6.67 0.99
CA ALA A 11 -6.81 -5.72 1.51
C ALA A 11 -6.99 -5.87 3.02
N LEU A 12 -7.05 -7.11 3.54
CA LEU A 12 -7.15 -7.39 4.96
C LEU A 12 -5.89 -6.90 5.73
N ALA A 13 -4.70 -7.27 5.26
CA ALA A 13 -3.45 -6.91 5.90
C ALA A 13 -3.25 -5.38 5.96
N TRP A 14 -3.50 -4.70 4.85
CA TRP A 14 -3.41 -3.24 4.74
C TRP A 14 -4.51 -2.52 5.53
N GLY A 15 -5.72 -3.09 5.61
CA GLY A 15 -6.80 -2.58 6.45
C GLY A 15 -6.47 -2.64 7.95
N LEU A 16 -5.90 -3.76 8.41
CA LEU A 16 -5.48 -3.95 9.81
C LEU A 16 -4.19 -3.18 10.16
N TYR A 17 -3.34 -2.93 9.17
CA TYR A 17 -2.06 -2.23 9.32
C TYR A 17 -2.22 -0.86 9.98
N GLY A 18 -3.19 -0.04 9.56
CA GLY A 18 -3.37 1.31 10.08
C GLY A 18 -3.62 1.36 11.60
N PRO A 19 -4.66 0.67 12.11
CA PRO A 19 -4.91 0.57 13.54
C PRO A 19 -3.74 -0.04 14.34
N ALA A 20 -3.12 -1.10 13.83
CA ALA A 20 -1.99 -1.75 14.49
C ALA A 20 -0.78 -0.81 14.59
N LEU A 21 -0.45 -0.11 13.49
CA LEU A 21 0.66 0.83 13.42
C LEU A 21 0.42 2.04 14.33
N HIS A 22 -0.79 2.60 14.32
CA HIS A 22 -1.13 3.73 15.17
C HIS A 22 -1.00 3.38 16.66
N ARG A 23 -1.53 2.21 17.08
CA ARG A 23 -1.34 1.71 18.45
C ARG A 23 0.13 1.50 18.80
N GLY A 24 0.90 0.88 17.91
CA GLY A 24 2.34 0.68 18.11
C GLY A 24 3.10 1.99 18.22
N GLN A 25 2.76 2.99 17.40
CA GLN A 25 3.37 4.31 17.42
C GLN A 25 3.08 5.06 18.73
N ILE A 26 1.83 4.99 19.23
CA ILE A 26 1.46 5.56 20.53
C ILE A 26 2.26 4.88 21.65
N ALA A 27 2.28 3.55 21.68
CA ALA A 27 2.99 2.79 22.71
C ALA A 27 4.51 3.05 22.73
N LEU A 28 5.11 3.28 21.56
CA LEU A 28 6.54 3.56 21.42
C LEU A 28 6.91 5.04 21.67
N GLY A 29 5.92 5.94 21.65
CA GLY A 29 6.06 7.38 21.86
C GLY A 29 6.90 8.11 20.80
N ASN A 30 7.41 7.41 19.78
CA ASN A 30 8.26 7.99 18.75
C ASN A 30 7.99 7.32 17.38
N PRO A 31 7.67 8.11 16.34
CA PRO A 31 7.36 7.60 14.99
C PRO A 31 8.53 6.88 14.33
N MET A 32 9.78 7.26 14.63
CA MET A 32 10.97 6.61 14.05
C MET A 32 11.18 5.21 14.65
N ARG A 33 10.79 4.99 15.91
CA ARG A 33 10.80 3.65 16.53
C ARG A 33 9.77 2.74 15.85
N ALA A 34 8.57 3.27 15.60
CA ALA A 34 7.55 2.53 14.86
C ALA A 34 8.00 2.22 13.43
N LEU A 35 8.60 3.20 12.73
CA LEU A 35 9.16 3.00 11.39
C LEU A 35 10.28 1.95 11.39
N LEU A 36 11.13 1.92 12.41
CA LEU A 36 12.16 0.90 12.56
C LEU A 36 11.53 -0.50 12.68
N CYS A 37 10.47 -0.67 13.48
CA CYS A 37 9.75 -1.94 13.56
C CYS A 37 9.13 -2.35 12.21
N VAL A 38 8.58 -1.40 11.45
CA VAL A 38 8.10 -1.67 10.08
C VAL A 38 9.23 -2.10 9.17
N GLY A 39 10.39 -1.43 9.23
CA GLY A 39 11.58 -1.76 8.46
C GLY A 39 12.10 -3.17 8.76
N VAL A 40 12.14 -3.56 10.03
CA VAL A 40 12.49 -4.93 10.44
C VAL A 40 11.52 -5.94 9.85
N ALA A 41 10.21 -5.70 9.93
CA ALA A 41 9.21 -6.59 9.34
C ALA A 41 9.38 -6.71 7.82
N TYR A 42 9.66 -5.61 7.13
CA TYR A 42 9.89 -5.59 5.68
C TYR A 42 11.16 -6.36 5.30
N PHE A 43 12.21 -6.30 6.12
CA PHE A 43 13.40 -7.11 5.91
C PHE A 43 13.12 -8.60 6.14
N LEU A 44 12.50 -8.95 7.27
CA LEU A 44 12.21 -10.35 7.60
C LEU A 44 11.33 -11.02 6.54
N ILE A 45 10.28 -10.33 6.09
CA ILE A 45 9.33 -10.90 5.12
C ILE A 45 9.84 -10.68 3.69
N GLY A 46 10.23 -9.47 3.33
CA GLY A 46 10.60 -9.08 1.97
C GLY A 46 11.98 -9.55 1.52
N VAL A 47 12.87 -9.94 2.46
CA VAL A 47 14.20 -10.48 2.12
C VAL A 47 14.30 -11.96 2.46
N LEU A 48 13.99 -12.37 3.70
CA LEU A 48 14.26 -13.76 4.10
C LEU A 48 13.34 -14.76 3.40
N VAL A 49 12.05 -14.44 3.20
CA VAL A 49 11.12 -15.36 2.52
C VAL A 49 11.50 -15.57 1.05
N PRO A 50 11.75 -14.52 0.24
CA PRO A 50 12.24 -14.72 -1.13
C PRO A 50 13.59 -15.42 -1.21
N VAL A 51 14.54 -15.09 -0.32
CA VAL A 51 15.85 -15.75 -0.30
C VAL A 51 15.68 -17.24 -0.04
N ALA A 52 14.91 -17.64 0.98
CA ALA A 52 14.66 -19.04 1.28
C ALA A 52 13.96 -19.78 0.11
N SER A 53 12.94 -19.15 -0.47
CA SER A 53 12.19 -19.71 -1.59
C SER A 53 13.07 -19.91 -2.84
N LEU A 54 13.86 -18.90 -3.22
CA LEU A 54 14.77 -18.96 -4.36
C LEU A 54 15.94 -19.91 -4.11
N SER A 55 16.42 -20.01 -2.86
CA SER A 55 17.48 -20.96 -2.48
C SER A 55 17.00 -22.40 -2.70
N TYR A 56 15.79 -22.72 -2.27
CA TYR A 56 15.20 -24.05 -2.45
C TYR A 56 14.98 -24.39 -3.94
N GLN A 57 14.70 -23.38 -4.77
CA GLN A 57 14.49 -23.55 -6.21
C GLN A 57 15.78 -23.47 -7.04
N GLY A 58 16.94 -23.22 -6.42
CA GLY A 58 18.20 -22.97 -7.13
C GLY A 58 18.21 -21.67 -7.96
N GLY A 59 17.22 -20.79 -7.76
CA GLY A 59 16.96 -19.61 -8.59
C GLY A 59 17.72 -18.35 -8.18
N LEU A 60 18.53 -18.38 -7.10
CA LEU A 60 19.24 -17.18 -6.62
C LEU A 60 20.22 -16.59 -7.65
N GLN A 61 20.75 -17.41 -8.55
CA GLN A 61 21.78 -17.00 -9.52
C GLN A 61 21.21 -16.69 -10.90
N GLN A 62 19.89 -16.86 -11.12
CA GLN A 62 19.29 -16.79 -12.45
C GLN A 62 18.07 -15.85 -12.47
N GLY A 63 17.83 -15.17 -13.60
CA GLY A 63 16.61 -14.40 -13.82
C GLY A 63 16.60 -12.94 -13.34
N PHE A 64 17.67 -12.47 -12.67
CA PHE A 64 17.81 -11.05 -12.31
C PHE A 64 18.25 -10.22 -13.51
N THR A 65 17.32 -9.49 -14.10
CA THR A 65 17.63 -8.47 -15.13
C THR A 65 17.72 -7.09 -14.48
N MET A 66 18.59 -6.20 -14.98
CA MET A 66 18.73 -4.85 -14.42
C MET A 66 17.42 -4.06 -14.46
N LYS A 67 16.66 -4.17 -15.55
CA LYS A 67 15.33 -3.53 -15.68
C LYS A 67 14.33 -4.08 -14.65
N GLY A 68 14.25 -5.41 -14.50
CA GLY A 68 13.34 -6.05 -13.54
C GLY A 68 13.71 -5.72 -12.09
N ALA A 69 15.01 -5.78 -11.76
CA ALA A 69 15.51 -5.43 -10.45
C ALA A 69 15.22 -3.96 -10.11
N MET A 70 15.56 -3.02 -11.00
CA MET A 70 15.27 -1.60 -10.77
C MET A 70 13.76 -1.34 -10.62
N GLY A 71 12.92 -1.94 -11.47
CA GLY A 71 11.47 -1.79 -11.37
C GLY A 71 10.93 -2.29 -10.03
N ALA A 72 11.35 -3.47 -9.60
CA ALA A 72 10.94 -4.06 -8.32
C ALA A 72 11.46 -3.23 -7.12
N THR A 73 12.72 -2.77 -7.16
CA THR A 73 13.31 -1.92 -6.12
C THR A 73 12.59 -0.58 -6.01
N LEU A 74 12.27 0.07 -7.14
CA LEU A 74 11.50 1.31 -7.14
C LEU A 74 10.08 1.10 -6.60
N GLY A 75 9.42 -0.02 -6.97
CA GLY A 75 8.13 -0.41 -6.40
C GLY A 75 8.20 -0.58 -4.87
N GLY A 76 9.23 -1.25 -4.37
CA GLY A 76 9.48 -1.40 -2.93
C GLY A 76 9.73 -0.06 -2.23
N ALA A 77 10.51 0.83 -2.85
CA ALA A 77 10.78 2.17 -2.33
C ALA A 77 9.50 3.00 -2.21
N LEU A 78 8.61 2.97 -3.22
CA LEU A 78 7.31 3.64 -3.16
C LEU A 78 6.44 3.11 -2.02
N GLY A 79 6.45 1.80 -1.77
CA GLY A 79 5.76 1.19 -0.62
C GLY A 79 6.30 1.68 0.73
N ALA A 80 7.63 1.74 0.88
CA ALA A 80 8.28 2.25 2.09
C ALA A 80 8.00 3.74 2.33
N ILE A 81 8.02 4.55 1.27
CA ILE A 81 7.63 5.97 1.33
C ILE A 81 6.18 6.10 1.79
N GLY A 82 5.26 5.29 1.25
CA GLY A 82 3.87 5.25 1.69
C GLY A 82 3.72 4.96 3.19
N ALA A 83 4.45 3.97 3.70
CA ALA A 83 4.47 3.66 5.14
C ALA A 83 4.98 4.84 5.99
N VAL A 84 6.05 5.52 5.54
CA VAL A 84 6.58 6.72 6.19
C VAL A 84 5.53 7.82 6.23
N CYS A 85 4.84 8.09 5.13
CA CYS A 85 3.76 9.08 5.06
C CYS A 85 2.62 8.77 6.05
N ILE A 86 2.22 7.50 6.17
CA ILE A 86 1.17 7.10 7.13
C ILE A 86 1.61 7.34 8.58
N ILE A 87 2.86 7.00 8.92
CA ILE A 87 3.45 7.23 10.24
C ILE A 87 3.46 8.72 10.58
N PHE A 88 3.88 9.57 9.65
CA PHE A 88 3.86 11.02 9.84
C PHE A 88 2.44 11.60 9.87
N ALA A 89 1.50 11.03 9.13
CA ALA A 89 0.09 11.38 9.25
C ALA A 89 -0.43 11.09 10.66
N PHE A 90 -0.14 9.93 11.24
CA PHE A 90 -0.48 9.63 12.63
C PHE A 90 0.24 10.53 13.64
N LYS A 91 1.51 10.87 13.37
CA LYS A 91 2.29 11.78 14.22
C LYS A 91 1.68 13.19 14.25
N SER A 92 1.08 13.63 13.15
CA SER A 92 0.45 14.95 13.02
C SER A 92 -1.01 15.00 13.50
N GLY A 93 -1.47 13.97 14.23
CA GLY A 93 -2.82 13.89 14.80
C GLY A 93 -3.79 13.02 14.00
N GLY A 94 -3.32 12.44 12.89
CA GLY A 94 -4.01 11.44 12.08
C GLY A 94 -4.53 10.27 12.90
N LEU A 95 -5.80 9.88 12.69
CA LEU A 95 -6.35 8.63 13.22
C LEU A 95 -6.56 7.63 12.09
N PRO A 96 -6.42 6.31 12.36
CA PRO A 96 -6.68 5.27 11.38
C PRO A 96 -8.06 5.35 10.74
N THR A 97 -9.05 5.85 11.48
CA THR A 97 -10.45 5.98 11.06
C THR A 97 -10.65 6.96 9.90
N TYR A 98 -9.69 7.83 9.60
CA TYR A 98 -9.75 8.70 8.44
C TYR A 98 -8.51 8.70 7.54
N VAL A 99 -7.32 8.48 8.09
CA VAL A 99 -6.10 8.37 7.28
C VAL A 99 -6.18 7.14 6.37
N MET A 100 -6.59 5.98 6.89
CA MET A 100 -6.60 4.76 6.10
C MET A 100 -7.65 4.78 4.97
N PRO A 101 -8.92 5.18 5.21
CA PRO A 101 -9.88 5.30 4.12
C PRO A 101 -9.43 6.29 3.04
N LEU A 102 -8.80 7.42 3.42
CA LEU A 102 -8.27 8.39 2.46
C LEU A 102 -7.19 7.78 1.57
N VAL A 103 -6.23 7.04 2.16
CA VAL A 103 -5.18 6.35 1.41
C VAL A 103 -5.75 5.27 0.50
N PHE A 104 -6.64 4.40 1.02
CA PHE A 104 -7.18 3.28 0.24
C PHE A 104 -8.20 3.69 -0.81
N ALA A 105 -8.87 4.82 -0.66
CA ALA A 105 -9.72 5.38 -1.70
C ALA A 105 -8.92 6.15 -2.76
N GLY A 106 -7.86 6.85 -2.34
CA GLY A 106 -7.00 7.61 -3.25
C GLY A 106 -6.07 6.73 -4.09
N ALA A 107 -5.51 5.67 -3.52
CA ALA A 107 -4.54 4.81 -4.19
C ALA A 107 -5.05 4.19 -5.51
N PRO A 108 -6.29 3.66 -5.60
CA PRO A 108 -6.85 3.21 -6.87
C PRO A 108 -6.94 4.31 -7.92
N LEU A 109 -7.32 5.54 -7.54
CA LEU A 109 -7.42 6.67 -8.46
C LEU A 109 -6.04 7.03 -9.03
N VAL A 110 -5.04 7.14 -8.15
CA VAL A 110 -3.65 7.40 -8.56
C VAL A 110 -3.14 6.30 -9.47
N ASN A 111 -3.40 5.03 -9.13
CA ASN A 111 -2.96 3.89 -9.92
C ASN A 111 -3.55 3.91 -11.34
N VAL A 112 -4.85 4.17 -11.48
CA VAL A 112 -5.49 4.22 -12.81
C VAL A 112 -4.98 5.41 -13.61
N ILE A 113 -4.87 6.60 -13.01
CA ILE A 113 -4.34 7.79 -13.69
C ILE A 113 -2.91 7.56 -14.16
N PHE A 114 -2.05 7.05 -13.28
CA PHE A 114 -0.66 6.75 -13.62
C PHE A 114 -0.56 5.66 -14.69
N SER A 115 -1.40 4.63 -14.63
CA SER A 115 -1.44 3.57 -15.65
C SER A 115 -1.86 4.11 -17.02
N MET A 116 -2.86 5.01 -17.07
CA MET A 116 -3.26 5.69 -18.30
C MET A 116 -2.17 6.61 -18.84
N TRP A 117 -1.38 7.25 -17.97
CA TRP A 117 -0.26 8.07 -18.39
C TRP A 117 0.90 7.21 -18.95
N LEU A 118 1.23 6.11 -18.27
CA LEU A 118 2.28 5.18 -18.70
C LEU A 118 1.90 4.41 -19.97
N HIS A 119 0.61 4.07 -20.11
CA HIS A 119 0.05 3.39 -21.27
C HIS A 119 -1.14 4.19 -21.81
N PRO A 120 -0.89 5.23 -22.63
CA PRO A 120 -1.94 6.08 -23.17
C PRO A 120 -3.04 5.26 -23.87
N PRO A 121 -4.32 5.51 -23.55
CA PRO A 121 -5.42 4.75 -24.10
C PRO A 121 -5.53 5.01 -25.61
N LYS A 122 -5.61 3.92 -26.39
CA LYS A 122 -5.70 3.99 -27.87
C LYS A 122 -7.07 4.48 -28.37
N THR A 123 -8.07 4.42 -27.51
CA THR A 123 -9.43 4.89 -27.75
C THR A 123 -9.87 5.73 -26.55
N THR A 124 -10.86 6.61 -26.76
CA THR A 124 -11.40 7.44 -25.66
C THR A 124 -11.86 6.55 -24.51
N PRO A 125 -11.39 6.80 -23.27
CA PRO A 125 -11.84 6.05 -22.09
C PRO A 125 -13.37 6.10 -21.96
N ASN A 126 -13.96 4.96 -21.59
CA ASN A 126 -15.40 4.89 -21.37
C ASN A 126 -15.80 5.91 -20.28
N PRO A 127 -16.81 6.77 -20.50
CA PRO A 127 -17.27 7.74 -19.51
C PRO A 127 -17.59 7.15 -18.12
N LEU A 128 -18.00 5.88 -18.06
CA LEU A 128 -18.25 5.15 -16.81
C LEU A 128 -17.01 5.03 -15.93
N LEU A 129 -15.79 5.12 -16.48
CA LEU A 129 -14.56 5.15 -15.70
C LEU A 129 -14.51 6.37 -14.78
N TYR A 130 -14.84 7.55 -15.32
CA TYR A 130 -14.85 8.79 -14.55
C TYR A 130 -15.98 8.79 -13.51
N LEU A 131 -17.13 8.20 -13.85
CA LEU A 131 -18.18 7.94 -12.86
C LEU A 131 -17.67 7.05 -11.73
N GLY A 132 -16.92 5.99 -12.05
CA GLY A 132 -16.26 5.14 -11.06
C GLY A 132 -15.32 5.91 -10.13
N PHE A 133 -14.58 6.89 -10.64
CA PHE A 133 -13.73 7.76 -9.81
C PHE A 133 -14.56 8.59 -8.82
N VAL A 134 -15.65 9.19 -9.30
CA VAL A 134 -16.56 9.97 -8.45
C VAL A 134 -17.19 9.08 -7.39
N LEU A 135 -17.65 7.88 -7.76
CA LEU A 135 -18.26 6.93 -6.83
C LEU A 135 -17.27 6.41 -5.78
N ALA A 136 -16.01 6.14 -6.16
CA ALA A 136 -14.97 5.73 -5.21
C ALA A 136 -14.66 6.85 -4.21
N ALA A 137 -14.50 8.09 -4.70
CA ALA A 137 -14.28 9.25 -3.85
C ALA A 137 -15.49 9.54 -2.94
N ALA A 138 -16.71 9.45 -3.47
CA ALA A 138 -17.94 9.64 -2.70
C ALA A 138 -18.11 8.54 -1.64
N GLY A 139 -17.87 7.27 -1.98
CA GLY A 139 -17.93 6.16 -1.02
C GLY A 139 -16.94 6.35 0.13
N ALA A 140 -15.72 6.80 -0.17
CA ALA A 140 -14.75 7.17 0.85
C ALA A 140 -15.26 8.34 1.71
N GLY A 141 -15.84 9.36 1.10
CA GLY A 141 -16.46 10.50 1.80
C GLY A 141 -17.56 10.06 2.75
N VAL A 142 -18.44 9.15 2.34
CA VAL A 142 -19.51 8.59 3.17
C VAL A 142 -18.92 7.83 4.37
N VAL A 143 -17.91 6.98 4.16
CA VAL A 143 -17.21 6.27 5.24
C VAL A 143 -16.58 7.27 6.23
N LEU A 144 -15.94 8.31 5.72
CA LEU A 144 -15.29 9.35 6.53
C LEU A 144 -16.30 10.21 7.30
N TYR A 145 -17.47 10.45 6.74
CA TYR A 145 -18.53 11.27 7.34
C TYR A 145 -19.28 10.50 8.42
N PHE A 146 -19.67 9.25 8.16
CA PHE A 146 -20.44 8.42 9.09
C PHE A 146 -19.57 7.53 9.99
N LYS A 147 -18.25 7.74 10.03
CA LYS A 147 -17.38 7.00 10.95
C LYS A 147 -17.83 7.22 12.41
N PRO A 148 -17.89 6.18 13.24
CA PRO A 148 -18.19 6.34 14.66
C PRO A 148 -17.17 7.24 15.35
N GLN A 149 -17.63 8.15 16.21
CA GLN A 149 -16.76 8.86 17.14
C GLN A 149 -16.40 7.89 18.27
N SER A 150 -15.12 7.63 18.45
CA SER A 150 -14.58 6.80 19.55
C SER A 150 -13.45 7.55 20.22
#